data_AF-A0A966BAM4-F1
#
_entry.id   AF-A0A966BAM4-F1
#
_cell.length_a   1.000
_cell.length_b   1.000
_cell.length_c   1.000
_cell.angle_alpha   90.00
_cell.angle_beta   90.00
_cell.angle_gamma   90.00
#
_symmetry.space_group_name_H-M   'P 1'
#
loop_
_entity.id
_entity.type
_entity.pdbx_description
1 polymer ?
#
loop_
_entity_poly.entity_id
_entity_poly.type
_entity_poly.pdbx_seq_one_letter_code
_entity_poly.pdbx_strand_id
1 'polypeptide(L)'
;MSPIRFTHALVRPPSPRVVDGLRAIDGPDPDFDRFSAEHAGYCVALERAGITVETMADLPEFADGVFVEDAALCLGSHAVVLRPGAPSRAGEAAAIREDLVSRFQTVATVRHGHVDGGDILVTVTEIIVGQSARTNAAGVEALAEAARP
;
A
#
# COMPACT_ATOMS: atom_id res chain seq x y z
N MET A 1 22.20 -15.28 5.91
CA MET A 1 21.60 -14.27 5.00
C MET A 1 21.31 -13.03 5.81
N SER A 2 21.55 -11.83 5.27
CA SER A 2 21.20 -10.59 5.96
C SER A 2 19.70 -10.33 5.88
N PRO A 3 19.08 -9.79 6.95
CA PRO A 3 17.69 -9.35 6.89
C PRO A 3 17.53 -8.21 5.87
N ILE A 4 16.32 -8.07 5.32
CA ILE A 4 15.95 -6.91 4.51
C ILE A 4 16.08 -5.67 5.40
N ARG A 5 16.87 -4.69 4.96
CA ARG A 5 17.01 -3.41 5.66
C ARG A 5 16.19 -2.37 4.92
N PHE A 6 15.12 -1.91 5.54
CA PHE A 6 14.36 -0.76 5.06
C PHE A 6 15.10 0.53 5.41
N THR A 7 15.01 1.51 4.51
CA THR A 7 15.62 2.84 4.67
C THR A 7 14.62 3.97 4.45
N HIS A 8 13.52 3.69 3.76
CA HIS A 8 12.49 4.66 3.41
C HIS A 8 11.11 4.06 3.69
N ALA A 9 10.15 4.93 4.01
CA ALA A 9 8.74 4.60 4.07
C ALA A 9 7.94 5.65 3.31
N LEU A 10 7.11 5.20 2.38
CA LEU A 10 6.13 6.05 1.72
C LEU A 10 4.85 6.06 2.56
N VAL A 11 4.40 7.25 2.92
CA VAL A 11 3.17 7.44 3.69
C VAL A 11 2.28 8.44 2.96
N ARG A 12 0.97 8.38 3.22
CA ARG A 12 0.02 9.36 2.71
C ARG A 12 -0.83 9.88 3.87
N PRO A 13 -1.06 11.20 3.99
CA PRO A 13 -1.88 11.71 5.08
C PRO A 13 -3.30 11.14 5.02
N PRO A 14 -3.97 10.95 6.18
CA PRO A 14 -5.36 10.55 6.22
C PRO A 14 -6.28 11.56 5.54
N SER A 15 -7.26 11.06 4.77
CA SER A 15 -8.35 11.89 4.26
C SER A 15 -9.35 12.20 5.39
N PRO A 16 -9.99 13.38 5.42
CA PRO A 16 -11.17 13.63 6.25
C PRO A 16 -12.29 12.59 6.05
N ARG A 17 -12.31 11.91 4.89
CA ARG A 17 -13.24 10.83 4.57
C ARG A 17 -12.87 9.49 5.20
N VAL A 18 -11.81 9.38 6.00
CA VAL A 18 -11.45 8.11 6.68
C VAL A 18 -12.61 7.54 7.52
N VAL A 19 -13.54 8.40 7.95
CA VAL A 19 -14.79 8.03 8.62
C VAL A 19 -15.69 7.12 7.76
N ASP A 20 -15.61 7.27 6.44
CA ASP A 20 -16.35 6.49 5.43
C ASP A 20 -15.54 5.26 4.94
N GLY A 21 -14.39 4.96 5.56
CA GLY A 21 -13.47 3.90 5.15
C GLY A 21 -14.05 2.49 5.27
N LEU A 22 -13.52 1.57 4.47
CA LEU A 22 -13.97 0.17 4.44
C LEU A 22 -13.62 -0.56 5.74
N ARG A 23 -14.50 -1.46 6.19
CA ARG A 23 -14.33 -2.22 7.43
C ARG A 23 -14.74 -3.66 7.28
N ALA A 24 -14.00 -4.54 7.95
CA ALA A 24 -14.31 -5.96 8.03
C ALA A 24 -15.31 -6.29 9.15
N ILE A 25 -15.37 -5.47 10.21
CA ILE A 25 -16.22 -5.66 11.38
C ILE A 25 -16.88 -4.33 11.71
N ASP A 26 -18.17 -4.38 12.04
CA ASP A 26 -18.93 -3.21 12.47
C ASP A 26 -18.43 -2.68 13.83
N GLY A 27 -18.26 -1.36 13.90
CA GLY A 27 -17.77 -0.64 15.07
C GLY A 27 -17.99 0.86 14.92
N PRO A 28 -17.67 1.68 15.94
CA PRO A 28 -17.79 3.13 15.84
C PRO A 28 -16.90 3.68 14.73
N ASP A 29 -17.32 4.78 14.11
CA ASP A 29 -16.52 5.51 13.13
C ASP A 29 -15.20 6.00 13.74
N PRO A 30 -14.09 5.99 13.00
CA PRO A 30 -12.87 6.63 13.47
C PRO A 30 -13.15 8.12 13.64
N ASP A 31 -12.52 8.71 14.64
CA ASP A 31 -12.47 10.16 14.78
C ASP A 31 -11.30 10.67 13.93
N PHE A 32 -11.57 11.59 13.00
CA PHE A 32 -10.56 12.06 12.05
C PHE A 32 -9.36 12.73 12.72
N ASP A 33 -9.60 13.58 13.73
CA ASP A 33 -8.55 14.31 14.42
C ASP A 33 -7.65 13.34 15.20
N ARG A 34 -8.26 12.37 15.88
CA ARG A 34 -7.54 11.30 16.57
C ARG A 34 -6.76 10.43 15.58
N PHE A 35 -7.37 10.00 14.48
CA PHE A 35 -6.71 9.18 13.46
C PHE A 35 -5.50 9.91 12.87
N SER A 36 -5.65 11.21 12.60
CA SER A 36 -4.58 12.07 12.11
C SER A 36 -3.44 12.21 13.13
N ALA A 37 -3.76 12.36 14.41
CA ALA A 37 -2.77 12.40 15.48
C ALA A 37 -2.02 11.05 15.63
N GLU A 38 -2.74 9.93 15.54
CA GLU A 38 -2.15 8.58 15.58
C GLU A 38 -1.25 8.33 14.36
N HIS A 39 -1.68 8.73 13.16
CA HIS A 39 -0.85 8.66 11.94
C HIS A 39 0.42 9.51 12.05
N ALA A 40 0.33 10.72 12.59
CA ALA A 40 1.51 11.56 12.85
C ALA A 40 2.47 10.87 13.85
N GLY A 41 1.92 10.25 14.90
CA GLY A 41 2.71 9.43 15.84
C GLY A 41 3.39 8.23 15.19
N TYR A 42 2.71 7.56 14.26
CA TYR A 42 3.26 6.47 13.44
C TYR A 42 4.45 6.95 12.59
N CYS A 43 4.31 8.09 11.91
CA CYS A 43 5.41 8.68 11.12
C CYS A 43 6.63 8.99 11.99
N VAL A 44 6.41 9.61 13.16
CA VAL A 44 7.49 9.88 14.13
C VAL A 44 8.15 8.59 14.62
N ALA A 45 7.39 7.52 14.81
CA ALA A 45 7.95 6.22 15.20
C ALA A 45 8.86 5.63 14.12
N LEU A 46 8.48 5.75 12.83
CA LEU A 46 9.33 5.35 11.70
C LEU A 46 10.64 6.16 11.65
N GLU A 47 10.55 7.49 11.80
CA GLU A 47 11.72 8.37 11.83
C GLU A 47 12.67 8.01 12.99
N ARG A 48 12.12 7.74 14.18
CA ARG A 48 12.90 7.30 15.35
C ARG A 48 13.55 5.93 15.15
N ALA A 49 12.99 5.08 14.30
CA ALA A 49 13.61 3.82 13.88
C ALA A 49 14.71 4.02 12.83
N GLY A 50 15.00 5.27 12.43
CA GLY A 50 16.04 5.60 11.45
C GLY A 50 15.57 5.46 9.99
N ILE A 51 14.26 5.44 9.75
CA ILE A 51 13.66 5.39 8.42
C ILE A 51 13.40 6.82 7.93
N THR A 52 13.78 7.11 6.69
CA THR A 52 13.37 8.35 6.02
C THR A 52 11.89 8.24 5.66
N VAL A 53 11.05 9.08 6.25
CA VAL A 53 9.62 9.12 5.91
C VAL A 53 9.40 10.11 4.77
N GLU A 54 8.80 9.62 3.69
CA GLU A 54 8.43 10.41 2.52
C GLU A 54 6.91 10.48 2.41
N THR A 55 6.37 11.67 2.64
CA THR A 55 4.93 11.92 2.55
C THR A 55 4.53 12.21 1.11
N MET A 56 3.65 11.36 0.56
CA MET A 56 3.01 11.55 -0.73
C MET A 56 1.89 12.60 -0.65
N ALA A 57 1.44 13.09 -1.81
CA ALA A 57 0.31 14.00 -1.88
C ALA A 57 -0.95 13.39 -1.23
N ASP A 58 -1.78 14.23 -0.65
CA ASP A 58 -3.06 13.81 -0.08
C ASP A 58 -4.04 13.36 -1.17
N LEU A 59 -4.98 12.50 -0.77
CA LEU A 59 -6.04 11.99 -1.63
C LEU A 59 -7.39 12.18 -0.94
N PRO A 60 -7.88 13.43 -0.83
CA PRO A 60 -9.06 13.75 -0.03
C PRO A 60 -10.33 13.03 -0.50
N GLU A 61 -10.41 12.63 -1.77
CA GLU A 61 -11.53 11.88 -2.33
C GLU A 61 -11.53 10.37 -2.00
N PHE A 62 -10.42 9.82 -1.50
CA PHE A 62 -10.29 8.40 -1.15
C PHE A 62 -10.25 8.20 0.37
N ALA A 63 -11.33 7.67 0.94
CA ALA A 63 -11.45 7.38 2.38
C ALA A 63 -10.32 6.50 2.91
N ASP A 64 -9.96 5.47 2.13
CA ASP A 64 -8.93 4.48 2.46
C ASP A 64 -7.54 4.86 1.91
N GLY A 65 -7.36 6.07 1.36
CA GLY A 65 -6.14 6.49 0.67
C GLY A 65 -4.88 6.51 1.55
N VAL A 66 -5.03 6.50 2.87
CA VAL A 66 -3.93 6.35 3.84
C VAL A 66 -3.29 4.95 3.79
N PHE A 67 -4.05 3.91 3.41
CA PHE A 67 -3.61 2.51 3.38
C PHE A 67 -2.88 2.18 2.08
N VAL A 68 -1.76 2.87 1.87
CA VAL A 68 -0.97 2.81 0.63
C VAL A 68 -0.38 1.43 0.33
N GLU A 69 -0.26 0.57 1.35
CA GLU A 69 0.19 -0.83 1.23
C GLU A 69 -0.67 -1.60 0.20
N ASP A 70 -1.98 -1.38 0.19
CA ASP A 70 -2.85 -2.20 -0.67
C ASP A 70 -2.70 -1.90 -2.17
N ALA A 71 -2.14 -0.74 -2.50
CA ALA A 71 -1.99 -0.28 -3.88
C ALA A 71 -0.58 -0.51 -4.45
N ALA A 72 0.42 -0.88 -3.64
CA ALA A 72 1.80 -1.04 -4.10
C ALA A 72 2.59 -2.13 -3.36
N LEU A 73 3.45 -2.82 -4.10
CA LEU A 73 4.48 -3.71 -3.57
C LEU A 73 5.87 -3.19 -3.97
N CYS A 74 6.75 -2.95 -2.99
CA CYS A 74 8.10 -2.44 -3.23
C CYS A 74 9.15 -3.55 -2.98
N LEU A 75 9.99 -3.84 -3.99
CA LEU A 75 10.99 -4.91 -3.99
C LEU A 75 12.37 -4.36 -4.40
N GLY A 76 13.08 -3.76 -3.46
CA GLY A 76 14.37 -3.12 -3.73
C GLY A 76 14.20 -1.91 -4.65
N SER A 77 14.81 -1.92 -5.84
CA SER A 77 14.67 -0.85 -6.84
C SER A 77 13.49 -1.03 -7.80
N HIS A 78 12.74 -2.13 -7.66
CA HIS A 78 11.55 -2.45 -8.45
C HIS A 78 10.29 -2.24 -7.61
N ALA A 79 9.25 -1.67 -8.21
CA ALA A 79 7.93 -1.58 -7.57
C ALA A 79 6.83 -2.10 -8.50
N VAL A 80 5.77 -2.63 -7.90
CA VAL A 80 4.59 -3.13 -8.60
C VAL A 80 3.38 -2.34 -8.12
N VAL A 81 2.70 -1.66 -9.04
CA VAL A 81 1.36 -1.12 -8.80
C VAL A 81 0.39 -2.30 -8.74
N LEU A 82 -0.26 -2.49 -7.60
CA LEU A 82 -1.25 -3.53 -7.37
C LEU A 82 -2.61 -3.13 -7.95
N ARG A 83 -3.58 -4.06 -7.89
CA ARG A 83 -4.92 -3.85 -8.41
C ARG A 83 -5.93 -4.16 -7.31
N PRO A 84 -6.24 -3.18 -6.44
CA PRO A 84 -7.09 -3.43 -5.30
C PRO A 84 -8.44 -4.07 -5.68
N GLY A 85 -8.93 -4.98 -4.86
CA GLY A 85 -10.20 -5.68 -5.07
C GLY A 85 -11.44 -4.81 -4.84
N ALA A 86 -11.29 -3.62 -4.24
CA ALA A 86 -12.44 -2.77 -3.87
C ALA A 86 -12.69 -1.79 -5.00
N PRO A 87 -13.92 -1.73 -5.53
CA PRO A 87 -14.26 -0.72 -6.50
C PRO A 87 -13.98 0.71 -6.02
N SER A 88 -14.24 1.02 -4.75
CA SER A 88 -13.97 2.35 -4.16
C SER A 88 -12.48 2.72 -4.14
N ARG A 89 -11.58 1.72 -4.10
CA ARG A 89 -10.13 1.90 -4.01
C ARG A 89 -9.40 1.76 -5.35
N ALA A 90 -10.13 1.49 -6.43
CA ALA A 90 -9.55 1.26 -7.75
C ALA A 90 -8.75 2.48 -8.28
N GLY A 91 -9.15 3.70 -7.89
CA GLY A 91 -8.44 4.92 -8.26
C GLY A 91 -7.11 5.14 -7.53
N GLU A 92 -6.91 4.51 -6.37
CA GLU A 92 -5.68 4.65 -5.58
C GLU A 92 -4.46 4.08 -6.32
N ALA A 93 -4.66 3.03 -7.13
CA ALA A 93 -3.61 2.43 -7.96
C ALA A 93 -3.06 3.41 -9.01
N ALA A 94 -3.92 4.28 -9.56
CA ALA A 94 -3.47 5.31 -10.50
C ALA A 94 -2.65 6.38 -9.78
N ALA A 95 -3.13 6.84 -8.63
CA ALA A 95 -2.46 7.86 -7.84
C ALA A 95 -1.08 7.39 -7.32
N ILE A 96 -0.97 6.15 -6.80
CA ILE A 96 0.30 5.66 -6.30
C ILE A 96 1.33 5.43 -7.40
N ARG A 97 0.90 5.15 -8.64
CA ARG A 97 1.83 4.93 -9.76
C ARG A 97 2.75 6.12 -10.00
N GLU A 98 2.22 7.34 -9.94
CA GLU A 98 3.02 8.56 -10.15
C GLU A 98 4.09 8.71 -9.06
N ASP A 99 3.72 8.40 -7.82
CA ASP A 99 4.66 8.39 -6.70
C ASP A 99 5.76 7.33 -6.86
N LEU A 100 5.44 6.13 -7.36
CA LEU A 100 6.44 5.07 -7.56
C LEU A 100 7.39 5.39 -8.72
N VAL A 101 6.89 5.93 -9.84
CA VAL A 101 7.71 6.21 -11.03
C VAL A 101 8.82 7.22 -10.74
N SER A 102 8.59 8.15 -9.81
CA SER A 102 9.61 9.13 -9.41
C SER A 102 10.68 8.57 -8.46
N ARG A 103 10.47 7.37 -7.89
CA ARG A 103 11.29 6.83 -6.78
C ARG A 103 11.95 5.49 -7.07
N PHE A 104 11.41 4.72 -8.01
CA PHE A 104 11.88 3.39 -8.36
C PHE A 104 12.47 3.35 -9.77
N GLN A 105 13.44 2.46 -9.99
CA GLN A 105 14.08 2.27 -11.29
C GLN A 105 13.12 1.62 -12.29
N THR A 106 12.33 0.67 -11.79
CA THR A 106 11.36 -0.07 -12.60
C THR A 106 10.01 -0.07 -11.87
N VAL A 107 8.95 0.22 -12.63
CA VAL A 107 7.57 0.18 -12.13
C VAL A 107 6.72 -0.71 -13.03
N ALA A 108 6.32 -1.87 -12.52
CA ALA A 108 5.39 -2.79 -13.18
C ALA A 108 3.95 -2.59 -12.66
N THR A 109 3.00 -3.31 -13.24
CA THR A 109 1.59 -3.22 -12.84
C THR A 109 0.90 -4.56 -13.02
N VAL A 110 0.08 -4.93 -12.04
CA VAL A 110 -0.83 -6.07 -12.13
C VAL A 110 -1.93 -5.76 -13.16
N ARG A 111 -1.89 -6.42 -14.32
CA ARG A 111 -2.74 -6.09 -15.47
C ARG A 111 -4.14 -6.70 -15.43
N HIS A 112 -4.31 -7.78 -14.68
CA HIS A 112 -5.56 -8.54 -14.59
C HIS A 112 -5.68 -9.20 -13.21
N GLY A 113 -6.88 -9.64 -12.86
CA GLY A 113 -7.17 -10.13 -11.51
C GLY A 113 -7.05 -9.05 -10.44
N HIS A 114 -7.19 -9.42 -9.17
CA HIS A 114 -7.13 -8.48 -8.05
C HIS A 114 -6.11 -8.95 -7.03
N VAL A 115 -5.38 -8.01 -6.45
CA VAL A 115 -4.41 -8.22 -5.38
C VAL A 115 -4.42 -6.98 -4.49
N ASP A 116 -4.68 -7.18 -3.20
CA ASP A 116 -4.46 -6.17 -2.15
C ASP A 116 -3.13 -6.51 -1.46
N GLY A 117 -2.29 -5.49 -1.24
CA GLY A 117 -0.98 -5.63 -0.60
C GLY A 117 -1.02 -6.22 0.81
N GLY A 118 -2.09 -6.01 1.57
CA GLY A 118 -2.28 -6.64 2.88
C GLY A 118 -2.33 -8.18 2.86
N ASP A 119 -2.57 -8.80 1.70
CA ASP A 119 -2.51 -10.26 1.51
C ASP A 119 -1.09 -10.77 1.16
N ILE A 120 -0.09 -9.88 1.08
CA ILE A 120 1.26 -10.21 0.63
C ILE A 120 2.23 -10.23 1.81
N LEU A 121 2.97 -11.34 1.96
CA LEU A 121 4.11 -11.44 2.85
C LEU A 121 5.40 -11.60 2.04
N VAL A 122 6.26 -10.59 2.09
CA VAL A 122 7.61 -10.64 1.51
C VAL A 122 8.58 -11.21 2.53
N THR A 123 9.22 -12.32 2.17
CA THR A 123 10.36 -12.87 2.92
C THR A 123 11.67 -12.53 2.21
N VAL A 124 12.79 -12.98 2.76
CA VAL A 124 14.10 -12.77 2.13
C VAL A 124 14.22 -13.48 0.78
N THR A 125 13.46 -14.56 0.54
CA THR A 125 13.62 -15.44 -0.63
C THR A 125 12.37 -15.57 -1.48
N GLU A 126 11.20 -15.24 -0.95
CA GLU A 126 9.93 -15.52 -1.60
C GLU A 126 8.87 -14.49 -1.24
N ILE A 127 7.83 -14.45 -2.08
CA ILE A 127 6.63 -13.67 -1.87
C ILE A 127 5.50 -14.66 -1.68
N ILE A 128 4.88 -14.64 -0.51
CA ILE A 128 3.74 -15.48 -0.17
C ILE A 128 2.49 -14.62 -0.32
N VAL A 129 1.49 -15.11 -1.06
CA VAL A 129 0.27 -14.34 -1.35
C VAL A 129 -0.94 -15.14 -0.88
N GLY A 130 -1.70 -14.55 0.04
CA GLY A 130 -2.98 -15.08 0.49
C GLY A 130 -4.07 -14.88 -0.58
N GLN A 131 -4.91 -15.89 -0.78
CA GLN A 131 -6.15 -15.70 -1.55
C GLN A 131 -7.28 -15.33 -0.59
N SER A 132 -8.01 -14.26 -0.93
CA SER A 132 -9.00 -13.64 -0.06
C SER A 132 -10.19 -13.13 -0.88
N ALA A 133 -11.12 -12.42 -0.24
CA ALA A 133 -12.17 -11.69 -0.96
C ALA A 133 -11.62 -10.54 -1.84
N ARG A 134 -10.34 -10.18 -1.66
CA ARG A 134 -9.68 -9.02 -2.25
C ARG A 134 -8.58 -9.44 -3.23
N THR A 135 -7.98 -10.61 -3.00
CA THR A 135 -6.91 -11.18 -3.81
C THR A 135 -7.34 -12.51 -4.45
N ASN A 136 -7.32 -12.60 -5.78
CA ASN A 136 -7.76 -13.79 -6.52
C ASN A 136 -6.63 -14.44 -7.32
N ALA A 137 -6.82 -15.71 -7.73
CA ALA A 137 -5.81 -16.50 -8.43
C ALA A 137 -5.23 -15.81 -9.67
N ALA A 138 -6.08 -15.19 -10.50
CA ALA A 138 -5.64 -14.44 -11.68
C ALA A 138 -4.75 -13.23 -11.31
N GLY A 139 -5.01 -12.59 -10.16
CA GLY A 139 -4.19 -11.50 -9.64
C GLY A 139 -2.85 -12.00 -9.13
N VAL A 140 -2.83 -13.16 -8.47
CA VAL A 140 -1.57 -13.81 -8.02
C VAL A 140 -0.69 -14.17 -9.22
N GLU A 141 -1.27 -14.72 -10.28
CA GLU A 141 -0.54 -15.02 -11.53
C GLU A 141 0.04 -13.75 -12.16
N ALA A 142 -0.78 -12.71 -12.32
CA ALA A 142 -0.34 -11.41 -12.84
C ALA A 142 0.74 -10.75 -11.96
N LEU A 143 0.67 -10.88 -10.64
CA LEU A 143 1.69 -10.40 -9.72
C LEU A 143 3.00 -11.18 -9.89
N ALA A 144 2.94 -12.50 -10.05
CA ALA A 144 4.12 -13.33 -10.25
C ALA A 144 4.87 -13.00 -11.56
N GLU A 145 4.17 -12.48 -12.57
CA GLU A 145 4.77 -11.90 -13.77
C GLU A 145 5.37 -10.52 -13.50
N ALA A 146 4.59 -9.63 -12.87
CA ALA A 146 4.97 -8.24 -12.64
C ALA A 146 6.10 -8.05 -11.61
N ALA A 147 6.23 -8.96 -10.65
CA ALA A 147 7.25 -8.91 -9.60
C ALA A 147 8.64 -9.40 -10.07
N ARG A 148 8.73 -9.96 -11.28
CA ARG A 148 10.02 -10.32 -11.88
C ARG A 148 10.71 -9.05 -12.38
N PRO A 149 11.93 -8.73 -11.92
CA PRO A 149 12.69 -7.59 -12.42
C PRO A 149 13.13 -7.76 -13.88
#